data_AF-A0A1W1XNN8-F1
#
_entry.id   AF-A0A1W1XNN8-F1
#
_cell.length_a   1.000
_cell.length_b   1.000
_cell.length_c   1.000
_cell.angle_alpha   90.00
_cell.angle_beta   90.00
_cell.angle_gamma   90.00
#
_symmetry.space_group_name_H-M   'P 1'
#
loop_
_entity.id
_entity.type
_entity.pdbx_description
1 polymer ?
#
loop_
_entity_poly.entity_id
_entity_poly.type
_entity_poly.pdbx_seq_one_letter_code
_entity_poly.pdbx_strand_id
1 'polypeptide(L)'
;MDWSRDAFVGLFFAVTQATADVGNDAAVWVLSPVILNQAFSFHSFVNPGYIPNVDEPVVDLYFGPNAQILDTTKPAAVIGPMNNPRIVAQRGTFTVFPRVENVTPLNMFTDASNYLLKICIAAESINFIKNQLTRYGITRFALFPDLCNIADEINLELMQEGQIPSA
;
A
#
# COMPACT_ATOMS: atom_id res chain seq x y z
N MET A 1 -0.17 -6.03 6.17
CA MET A 1 0.48 -4.78 5.70
C MET A 1 -0.08 -4.48 4.33
N ASP A 2 -0.54 -3.25 4.15
CA ASP A 2 -1.23 -2.84 2.92
C ASP A 2 -0.23 -2.13 2.01
N TRP A 3 -0.31 -2.38 0.71
CA TRP A 3 0.60 -1.82 -0.30
C TRP A 3 -0.17 -1.46 -1.56
N SER A 4 0.42 -0.63 -2.42
CA SER A 4 -0.20 -0.21 -3.69
C SER A 4 0.48 -0.87 -4.87
N ARG A 5 -0.31 -1.23 -5.89
CA ARG A 5 0.19 -1.62 -7.22
C ARG A 5 0.58 -0.43 -8.09
N ASP A 6 0.45 0.79 -7.57
CA ASP A 6 0.79 2.02 -8.25
C ASP A 6 1.99 2.69 -7.59
N ALA A 7 3.04 2.88 -8.38
CA ALA A 7 4.30 3.44 -7.91
C ALA A 7 4.13 4.88 -7.40
N PHE A 8 3.25 5.68 -8.01
CA PHE A 8 3.05 7.06 -7.58
C PHE A 8 2.21 7.14 -6.31
N VAL A 9 1.27 6.23 -6.11
CA VAL A 9 0.54 6.12 -4.84
C VAL A 9 1.48 5.72 -3.70
N GLY A 10 2.35 4.73 -3.93
CA GLY A 10 3.37 4.34 -2.95
C GLY A 10 4.32 5.51 -2.62
N LEU A 11 4.77 6.23 -3.65
CA LEU A 11 5.62 7.42 -3.49
C LEU A 11 4.89 8.54 -2.74
N PHE A 12 3.62 8.80 -3.05
CA PHE A 12 2.78 9.77 -2.35
C PHE A 12 2.76 9.50 -0.86
N PHE A 13 2.49 8.27 -0.44
CA PHE A 13 2.48 7.91 0.97
C PHE A 13 3.83 8.08 1.64
N ALA A 14 4.92 7.70 0.96
CA ALA A 14 6.27 7.85 1.49
C ALA A 14 6.64 9.31 1.79
N VAL A 15 6.26 10.25 0.90
CA VAL A 15 6.62 11.66 1.07
C VAL A 15 5.60 12.44 1.92
N THR A 16 4.33 12.02 1.98
CA THR A 16 3.28 12.75 2.71
C THR A 16 3.14 12.34 4.17
N GLN A 17 3.47 11.10 4.55
CA GLN A 17 3.46 10.67 5.96
C GLN A 17 4.68 11.14 6.77
N ALA A 18 5.71 11.70 6.12
CA ALA A 18 6.91 12.22 6.78
C ALA A 18 6.67 13.47 7.68
N THR A 19 5.42 13.76 8.06
CA THR A 19 5.00 14.98 8.75
C THR A 19 5.30 15.02 10.25
N ALA A 20 6.18 14.18 10.79
CA ALA A 20 6.56 14.25 12.21
C ALA A 20 7.94 14.89 12.45
N ASP A 21 8.90 14.75 11.52
CA ASP A 21 10.28 15.21 11.74
C ASP A 21 10.83 15.92 10.51
N VAL A 22 10.87 17.25 10.55
CA VAL A 22 11.55 18.06 9.54
C VAL A 22 13.03 17.66 9.49
N GLY A 23 13.50 17.23 8.33
CA GLY A 23 14.91 16.87 8.09
C GLY A 23 15.21 15.38 8.01
N ASN A 24 14.21 14.49 8.14
CA ASN A 24 14.41 13.05 7.98
C ASN A 24 14.16 12.59 6.53
N ASP A 25 14.99 11.63 6.08
CA ASP A 25 14.79 10.93 4.81
C ASP A 25 13.49 10.12 4.82
N ALA A 26 12.84 10.06 3.65
CA ALA A 26 11.71 9.17 3.41
C ALA A 26 12.16 7.87 2.73
N ALA A 27 11.28 6.87 2.68
CA ALA A 27 11.57 5.66 1.93
C ALA A 27 10.31 5.05 1.30
N VAL A 28 10.49 4.50 0.10
CA VAL A 28 9.51 3.63 -0.56
C VAL A 28 10.06 2.20 -0.50
N TRP A 29 9.23 1.27 -0.03
CA TRP A 29 9.52 -0.15 -0.12
C TRP A 29 8.80 -0.74 -1.33
N VAL A 30 9.54 -1.42 -2.19
CA VAL A 30 9.04 -2.12 -3.37
C VAL A 30 9.02 -3.61 -3.05
N LEU A 31 7.84 -4.21 -3.17
CA LEU A 31 7.62 -5.64 -2.93
C LEU A 31 7.48 -6.37 -4.28
N SER A 32 8.19 -7.48 -4.44
CA SER A 32 7.93 -8.49 -5.47
C SER A 32 6.95 -9.53 -4.90
N PRO A 33 5.64 -9.39 -5.15
CA PRO A 33 4.65 -10.28 -4.55
C PRO A 33 4.76 -11.70 -5.11
N VAL A 34 5.25 -11.86 -6.34
CA VAL A 34 5.45 -13.18 -6.96
C VAL A 34 6.57 -13.94 -6.26
N ILE A 35 7.70 -13.29 -5.98
CA ILE A 35 8.83 -13.93 -5.28
C ILE A 35 8.44 -14.22 -3.83
N LEU A 36 7.76 -13.29 -3.14
CA LEU A 36 7.25 -13.52 -1.79
C LEU A 36 6.35 -14.77 -1.74
N ASN A 37 5.44 -14.90 -2.72
CA ASN A 37 4.48 -15.99 -2.77
C ASN A 37 5.08 -17.35 -3.15
N GLN A 38 6.35 -17.44 -3.55
CA GLN A 38 7.03 -18.73 -3.76
C GLN A 38 7.15 -19.56 -2.47
N ALA A 39 6.95 -18.94 -1.30
CA ALA A 39 6.82 -19.64 -0.03
C ALA A 39 5.54 -20.52 0.06
N PHE A 40 4.61 -20.39 -0.89
CA PHE A 40 3.34 -21.10 -0.92
C PHE A 40 3.13 -21.79 -2.27
N SER A 41 2.37 -22.88 -2.28
CA SER A 41 2.09 -23.65 -3.51
C SER A 41 0.79 -23.21 -4.19
N PHE A 42 0.57 -21.90 -4.35
CA PHE A 42 -0.63 -21.37 -5.02
C PHE A 42 -0.73 -21.86 -6.48
N HIS A 43 0.40 -21.89 -7.19
CA HIS A 43 0.50 -22.27 -8.60
C HIS A 43 0.13 -23.73 -8.89
N SER A 44 -0.11 -24.57 -7.88
CA SER A 44 -0.67 -25.91 -8.11
C SER A 44 -2.09 -25.81 -8.70
N PHE A 45 -2.75 -24.66 -8.53
CA PHE A 45 -4.11 -24.40 -8.99
C PHE A 45 -4.20 -23.27 -10.03
N VAL A 46 -3.12 -22.53 -10.29
CA VAL A 46 -3.08 -21.31 -11.13
C VAL A 46 -1.74 -21.15 -11.87
N ASN A 47 -1.68 -20.24 -12.85
CA ASN A 47 -0.46 -20.01 -13.62
C ASN A 47 0.69 -19.40 -12.77
N PRO A 48 1.96 -19.71 -13.07
CA PRO A 48 3.11 -19.06 -12.44
C PRO A 48 3.02 -17.53 -12.52
N GLY A 49 3.33 -16.85 -11.42
CA GLY A 49 3.25 -15.38 -11.32
C GLY A 49 1.87 -14.83 -10.94
N TYR A 50 0.87 -15.69 -10.78
CA TYR A 50 -0.45 -15.28 -10.29
C TYR A 50 -0.40 -14.85 -8.81
N ILE A 51 -1.08 -13.74 -8.51
CA ILE A 51 -1.31 -13.28 -7.13
C ILE A 51 -2.79 -13.53 -6.83
N PRO A 52 -3.12 -14.40 -5.85
CA PRO A 52 -4.50 -14.81 -5.62
C PRO A 52 -5.32 -13.71 -4.98
N ASN A 53 -6.63 -13.71 -5.27
CA ASN A 53 -7.58 -12.90 -4.51
C ASN A 53 -7.83 -13.52 -3.14
N VAL A 54 -8.08 -12.68 -2.14
CA VAL A 54 -8.23 -13.10 -0.74
C VAL A 54 -9.42 -14.03 -0.51
N ASP A 55 -10.43 -13.97 -1.38
CA ASP A 55 -11.65 -14.79 -1.36
C ASP A 55 -11.52 -16.13 -2.09
N GLU A 56 -10.36 -16.41 -2.69
CA GLU A 56 -10.13 -17.68 -3.36
C GLU A 56 -9.95 -18.83 -2.36
N PRO A 57 -10.53 -20.04 -2.64
CA PRO A 57 -10.41 -21.20 -1.76
C PRO A 57 -8.96 -21.59 -1.43
N VAL A 58 -8.03 -21.32 -2.35
CA VAL A 58 -6.60 -21.62 -2.14
C VAL A 58 -6.00 -20.74 -1.04
N VAL A 59 -6.43 -19.49 -0.89
CA VAL A 59 -5.97 -18.61 0.19
C VAL A 59 -6.56 -19.07 1.51
N ASP A 60 -7.83 -19.44 1.50
CA ASP A 60 -8.55 -19.92 2.69
C ASP A 60 -7.97 -21.24 3.23
N LEU A 61 -7.40 -22.09 2.37
CA LEU A 61 -6.66 -23.30 2.77
C LEU A 61 -5.44 -22.98 3.65
N TYR A 62 -4.73 -21.89 3.37
CA TYR A 62 -3.51 -21.51 4.11
C TYR A 62 -3.78 -20.53 5.25
N PHE A 63 -4.77 -19.64 5.10
CA PHE A 63 -4.98 -18.49 6.00
C PHE A 63 -6.40 -18.40 6.58
N GLY A 64 -7.29 -19.30 6.19
CA GLY A 64 -8.65 -19.35 6.70
C GLY A 64 -8.73 -19.82 8.16
N PRO A 65 -9.92 -19.75 8.78
CA PRO A 65 -10.11 -20.08 10.20
C PRO A 65 -9.77 -21.53 10.56
N ASN A 66 -9.86 -22.44 9.59
CA ASN A 66 -9.58 -23.86 9.73
C ASN A 66 -8.24 -24.27 9.11
N ALA A 67 -7.41 -23.31 8.70
CA ALA A 67 -6.11 -23.60 8.12
C ALA A 67 -5.20 -24.32 9.14
N GLN A 68 -4.43 -25.29 8.65
CA GLN A 68 -3.40 -25.92 9.47
C GLN A 68 -2.29 -24.91 9.78
N ILE A 69 -1.57 -25.13 10.88
CA ILE A 69 -0.39 -24.33 11.20
C ILE A 69 0.62 -24.56 10.08
N LEU A 70 1.01 -23.47 9.42
CA LEU A 70 1.98 -23.51 8.33
C LEU A 70 3.39 -23.64 8.91
N ASP A 71 4.24 -24.39 8.23
CA ASP A 71 5.68 -24.49 8.56
C ASP A 71 6.41 -23.15 8.34
N THR A 72 5.80 -22.23 7.58
CA THR A 72 6.31 -20.90 7.30
C THR A 72 5.53 -19.83 8.06
N THR A 73 6.26 -18.86 8.61
CA THR A 73 5.69 -17.66 9.26
C THR A 73 5.60 -16.46 8.30
N LYS A 74 6.01 -16.64 7.04
CA LYS A 74 5.98 -15.58 6.03
C LYS A 74 4.54 -15.21 5.69
N PRO A 75 4.25 -13.93 5.38
CA PRO A 75 2.97 -13.57 4.80
C PRO A 75 2.90 -13.94 3.31
N ALA A 76 1.67 -14.07 2.79
CA ALA A 76 1.39 -14.10 1.36
C ALA A 76 0.88 -12.75 0.88
N ALA A 77 1.29 -12.32 -0.31
CA ALA A 77 0.65 -11.22 -1.03
C ALA A 77 -0.65 -11.69 -1.68
N VAL A 78 -1.72 -10.91 -1.50
CA VAL A 78 -3.04 -11.20 -2.07
C VAL A 78 -3.69 -9.94 -2.63
N ILE A 79 -4.63 -10.13 -3.56
CA ILE A 79 -5.49 -9.07 -4.06
C ILE A 79 -6.77 -9.05 -3.22
N GLY A 80 -7.15 -7.89 -2.69
CA GLY A 80 -8.39 -7.72 -1.95
C GLY A 80 -9.55 -7.33 -2.88
N PRO A 81 -10.80 -7.42 -2.38
CA PRO A 81 -11.97 -7.00 -3.15
C PRO A 81 -11.91 -5.49 -3.44
N MET A 82 -12.16 -5.10 -4.69
CA MET A 82 -12.25 -3.69 -5.11
C MET A 82 -13.64 -3.10 -4.82
N ASN A 83 -14.13 -3.27 -3.58
CA ASN A 83 -15.49 -2.90 -3.19
C ASN A 83 -15.60 -1.50 -2.55
N ASN A 84 -14.47 -0.82 -2.36
CA ASN A 84 -14.40 0.51 -1.78
C ASN A 84 -13.70 1.48 -2.75
N PRO A 85 -14.29 2.66 -3.07
CA PRO A 85 -13.67 3.66 -3.93
C PRO A 85 -12.24 4.06 -3.52
N ARG A 86 -11.95 4.08 -2.21
CA ARG A 86 -10.61 4.33 -1.66
C ARG A 86 -9.62 3.22 -2.04
N ILE A 87 -10.01 1.95 -1.94
CA ILE A 87 -9.15 0.81 -2.33
C ILE A 87 -8.86 0.87 -3.83
N VAL A 88 -9.87 1.22 -4.64
CA VAL A 88 -9.72 1.38 -6.09
C VAL A 88 -8.75 2.52 -6.42
N ALA A 89 -8.99 3.71 -5.85
CA ALA A 89 -8.17 4.90 -6.07
C ALA A 89 -6.71 4.70 -5.66
N GLN A 90 -6.48 4.04 -4.53
CA GLN A 90 -5.14 3.73 -4.03
C GLN A 90 -4.51 2.52 -4.69
N ARG A 91 -5.25 1.81 -5.57
CA ARG A 91 -4.84 0.54 -6.18
C ARG A 91 -4.32 -0.45 -5.12
N GLY A 92 -5.05 -0.49 -4.01
CA GLY A 92 -4.68 -1.17 -2.77
C GLY A 92 -4.63 -2.69 -2.92
N THR A 93 -3.65 -3.27 -2.25
CA THR A 93 -3.33 -4.71 -2.20
C THR A 93 -2.81 -5.07 -0.82
N PHE A 94 -2.82 -6.35 -0.50
CA PHE A 94 -2.71 -6.79 0.88
C PHE A 94 -1.63 -7.86 1.06
N THR A 95 -1.22 -8.02 2.31
CA THR A 95 -0.43 -9.17 2.76
C THR A 95 -1.17 -9.84 3.90
N VAL A 96 -1.38 -11.15 3.80
CA VAL A 96 -2.05 -11.97 4.81
C VAL A 96 -0.98 -12.76 5.55
N PHE A 97 -0.98 -12.63 6.87
CA PHE A 97 -0.03 -13.32 7.73
C PHE A 97 -0.64 -14.63 8.22
N PRO A 98 0.16 -15.69 8.36
CA PRO A 98 -0.28 -16.91 9.01
C PRO A 98 -0.62 -16.62 10.48
N ARG A 99 -1.40 -17.50 11.09
CA ARG A 99 -1.81 -17.35 12.48
C ARG A 99 -0.64 -17.65 13.42
N VAL A 100 0.14 -16.62 13.74
CA VAL A 100 1.31 -16.68 14.62
C VAL A 100 1.18 -15.66 15.75
N GLU A 101 1.74 -15.99 16.93
CA GLU A 101 1.71 -15.07 18.09
C GLU A 101 2.55 -13.81 17.86
N ASN A 102 3.69 -13.94 17.18
CA ASN A 102 4.61 -12.85 16.91
C ASN A 102 4.77 -12.62 15.41
N VAL A 103 4.20 -11.53 14.92
CA VAL A 103 4.31 -11.13 13.51
C VAL A 103 5.70 -10.54 13.28
N THR A 104 6.48 -11.19 12.41
CA THR A 104 7.80 -10.70 12.00
C THR A 104 7.63 -9.69 10.85
N PRO A 105 8.20 -8.48 10.94
CA PRO A 105 8.20 -7.54 9.83
C PRO A 105 8.86 -8.12 8.58
N LEU A 106 8.28 -7.81 7.42
CA LEU A 106 8.70 -8.30 6.11
C LEU A 106 10.19 -8.07 5.79
N ASN A 107 10.77 -6.97 6.28
CA ASN A 107 12.18 -6.60 6.09
C ASN A 107 13.14 -7.31 7.05
N MET A 108 12.64 -8.07 8.04
CA MET A 108 13.44 -8.75 9.06
C MET A 108 13.64 -10.24 8.75
N PHE A 109 13.01 -10.77 7.70
CA PHE A 109 13.28 -12.12 7.21
C PHE A 109 14.66 -12.19 6.56
N THR A 110 15.34 -13.33 6.72
CA THR A 110 16.72 -13.52 6.23
C THR A 110 16.84 -13.41 4.72
N ASP A 111 15.78 -13.73 3.98
CA ASP A 111 15.72 -13.66 2.53
C ASP A 111 14.93 -12.44 2.01
N ALA A 112 14.66 -11.44 2.87
CA ALA A 112 13.89 -10.26 2.51
C ALA A 112 14.44 -9.53 1.28
N SER A 113 15.76 -9.50 1.09
CA SER A 113 16.42 -8.88 -0.08
C SER A 113 16.02 -9.50 -1.42
N ASN A 114 15.45 -10.71 -1.43
CA ASN A 114 15.03 -11.37 -2.67
C ASN A 114 13.70 -10.82 -3.21
N TYR A 115 12.86 -10.26 -2.33
CA TYR A 115 11.53 -9.77 -2.70
C TYR A 115 11.24 -8.34 -2.22
N LEU A 116 12.13 -7.72 -1.44
CA LEU A 116 12.01 -6.33 -0.99
C LEU A 116 13.19 -5.49 -1.41
N LEU A 117 12.88 -4.32 -1.96
CA LEU A 117 13.84 -3.27 -2.28
C LEU A 117 13.42 -1.98 -1.56
N LYS A 118 14.37 -1.35 -0.85
CA LYS A 118 14.17 -0.03 -0.25
C LYS A 118 14.76 1.05 -1.15
N ILE A 119 13.95 2.04 -1.50
CA ILE A 119 14.38 3.26 -2.18
C ILE A 119 14.34 4.39 -1.15
N CYS A 120 15.51 4.91 -0.78
CA CYS A 120 15.62 6.06 0.11
C CYS A 120 15.43 7.36 -0.66
N ILE A 121 14.71 8.29 -0.08
CA ILE A 121 14.41 9.61 -0.63
C ILE A 121 15.00 10.64 0.33
N ALA A 122 16.00 11.37 -0.15
CA ALA A 122 16.67 12.38 0.65
C ALA A 122 15.69 13.48 1.09
N ALA A 123 15.80 13.95 2.33
CA ALA A 123 14.90 14.93 2.93
C ALA A 123 14.71 16.19 2.05
N GLU A 124 15.78 16.68 1.42
CA GLU A 124 15.76 17.86 0.54
C GLU A 124 14.93 17.66 -0.74
N SER A 125 14.74 16.42 -1.17
CA SER A 125 13.99 16.08 -2.39
C SER A 125 12.48 15.93 -2.15
N ILE A 126 12.05 15.79 -0.88
CA ILE A 126 10.65 15.51 -0.52
C ILE A 126 9.70 16.57 -1.07
N ASN A 127 10.01 17.86 -0.90
CA ASN A 127 9.14 18.95 -1.35
C ASN A 127 9.07 19.02 -2.89
N PHE A 128 10.17 18.76 -3.57
CA PHE A 128 10.19 18.68 -5.03
C PHE A 128 9.28 17.55 -5.52
N ILE A 129 9.40 16.34 -4.95
CA ILE A 129 8.60 15.17 -5.32
C ILE A 129 7.11 15.42 -5.05
N LYS A 130 6.75 15.99 -3.89
CA LYS A 130 5.36 16.37 -3.58
C LYS A 130 4.75 17.25 -4.67
N ASN A 131 5.47 18.30 -5.07
CA ASN A 131 5.01 19.22 -6.11
C ASN A 131 4.85 18.52 -7.47
N GLN A 132 5.75 17.58 -7.81
CA GLN A 132 5.62 16.79 -9.05
C GLN A 132 4.39 15.87 -8.99
N LEU A 133 4.17 15.15 -7.88
CA LEU A 133 3.00 14.28 -7.70
C LEU A 133 1.70 15.05 -7.86
N THR A 134 1.59 16.24 -7.27
CA THR A 134 0.42 17.12 -7.44
C THR A 134 0.20 17.49 -8.91
N ARG A 135 1.26 17.83 -9.65
CA ARG A 135 1.18 18.15 -11.10
C ARG A 135 0.74 16.95 -11.94
N TYR A 136 1.05 15.73 -11.50
CA TYR A 136 0.59 14.49 -12.15
C TYR A 136 -0.80 14.04 -11.67
N GLY A 137 -1.51 14.85 -10.87
CA GLY A 137 -2.86 14.53 -10.38
C GLY A 137 -2.89 13.52 -9.23
N ILE A 138 -1.74 13.19 -8.65
CA ILE A 138 -1.64 12.28 -7.49
C ILE A 138 -1.80 13.12 -6.23
N THR A 139 -3.05 13.46 -5.93
CA THR A 139 -3.44 14.32 -4.81
C THR A 139 -4.11 13.52 -3.70
N ARG A 140 -4.18 14.12 -2.50
CA ARG A 140 -4.94 13.53 -1.40
C ARG A 140 -6.41 13.31 -1.78
N PHE A 141 -7.00 14.24 -2.52
CA PHE A 141 -8.37 14.11 -3.02
C PHE A 141 -8.54 12.89 -3.93
N ALA A 142 -7.65 12.73 -4.92
CA ALA A 142 -7.71 11.61 -5.86
C ALA A 142 -7.61 10.25 -5.14
N LEU A 143 -6.84 10.17 -4.04
CA LEU A 143 -6.59 8.93 -3.29
C LEU A 143 -7.56 8.68 -2.13
N PHE A 144 -8.31 9.69 -1.70
CA PHE A 144 -9.28 9.59 -0.62
C PHE A 144 -10.62 10.22 -1.02
N PRO A 145 -11.37 9.60 -1.96
CA PRO A 145 -12.60 10.16 -2.55
C PRO A 145 -13.82 10.18 -1.60
N ASP A 146 -13.62 9.95 -0.30
CA ASP A 146 -14.72 9.93 0.67
C ASP A 146 -15.33 11.31 0.86
N LEU A 147 -16.67 11.38 1.06
CA LEU A 147 -17.47 12.61 1.12
C LEU A 147 -16.88 13.72 2.00
N CYS A 148 -16.25 13.37 3.12
CA CYS A 148 -15.64 14.35 4.02
C CYS A 148 -14.48 15.12 3.35
N ASN A 149 -13.67 14.46 2.52
CA ASN A 149 -12.56 15.13 1.83
C ASN A 149 -13.04 15.99 0.65
N ILE A 150 -14.22 15.69 0.08
CA ILE A 150 -14.83 16.52 -0.97
C ILE A 150 -15.28 17.86 -0.40
N ALA A 151 -15.86 17.87 0.81
CA ALA A 151 -16.28 19.10 1.48
C ALA A 151 -15.09 20.00 1.86
N ASP A 152 -14.00 19.41 2.34
CA ASP A 152 -12.78 20.15 2.67
C ASP A 152 -12.15 20.83 1.44
N GLU A 153 -12.20 20.17 0.27
CA GLU A 153 -11.66 20.72 -0.98
C GLU A 153 -12.50 21.88 -1.51
N ILE A 154 -13.83 21.75 -1.53
CA ILE A 154 -14.72 22.85 -1.93
C ILE A 154 -14.44 24.09 -1.07
N ASN A 155 -14.23 23.91 0.23
CA ASN A 155 -13.86 25.02 1.11
C ASN A 155 -12.50 25.62 0.76
N LEU A 156 -11.52 24.78 0.42
CA LEU A 156 -10.16 25.23 0.07
C LEU A 156 -10.14 25.98 -1.27
N GLU A 157 -10.86 25.49 -2.28
CA GLU A 157 -11.06 26.18 -3.56
C GLU A 157 -11.79 27.51 -3.36
N LEU A 158 -12.88 27.54 -2.59
CA LEU A 158 -13.59 28.79 -2.27
C LEU A 158 -12.72 29.81 -1.53
N MET A 159 -11.82 29.35 -0.65
CA MET A 159 -10.85 30.19 0.04
C MET A 159 -9.76 30.71 -0.92
N GLN A 160 -9.31 29.90 -1.89
CA GLN A 160 -8.32 30.30 -2.89
C GLN A 160 -8.90 31.23 -3.96
N GLU A 161 -10.18 31.07 -4.31
CA GLU A 161 -10.90 31.91 -5.27
C GLU A 161 -11.50 33.18 -4.66
N GLY A 162 -11.36 33.38 -3.34
CA GLY A 162 -11.69 34.64 -2.67
C GLY A 162 -13.19 35.02 -2.72
N GLN A 163 -14.10 34.04 -2.65
CA GLN A 163 -15.56 34.27 -2.75
C GLN A 163 -16.36 33.86 -1.51
N ILE A 164 -15.86 34.10 -0.30
CA ILE A 164 -16.74 34.08 0.89
C ILE A 164 -16.66 35.44 1.60
N PRO A 165 -17.75 36.23 1.62
CA PRO A 165 -17.88 37.36 2.53
C PRO A 165 -17.90 36.81 3.96
N SER A 166 -17.09 37.39 4.83
CA SER A 166 -17.14 37.13 6.27
C SER A 166 -18.56 37.37 6.82
N ALA A 167 -19.13 36.35 7.46
CA ALA A 167 -20.29 36.48 8.34
C ALA A 167 -19.85 36.25 9.79
#